data_AF-A0AAD8F030-F1
#
_entry.id   AF-A0AAD8F030-F1
#
_cell.length_a   1.000
_cell.length_b   1.000
_cell.length_c   1.000
_cell.angle_alpha   90.00
_cell.angle_beta   90.00
_cell.angle_gamma   90.00
#
_symmetry.space_group_name_H-M   'P 1'
#
loop_
_entity.id
_entity.type
_entity.pdbx_description
1 polymer ?
#
loop_
_entity_poly.entity_id
_entity_poly.type
_entity_poly.pdbx_seq_one_letter_code
_entity_poly.pdbx_strand_id
1 'polypeptide(L)'
;MKAGLRVVRGPDWKWGNDDTSEGHLGTVIETHNAERRAVVLWDNGKSKSYRAGQENAYDLLVLDNAQIGVCHLSVNCDECGERGIKGFRWKCSVCSNYDLCSACYNKDKHDLSHAFLRFETNTENKSVKVAARKGSPKCEAQGIFQSATVTRGLHWRWENQDGMW
;
A
#
# COMPACT_ATOMS: atom_id res chain seq x y z
N MET A 1 7.36 -10.63 2.49
CA MET A 1 6.25 -9.97 1.75
C MET A 1 5.13 -11.00 1.60
N LYS A 2 3.88 -10.60 1.32
CA LYS A 2 2.76 -11.53 1.07
C LYS A 2 2.05 -11.15 -0.24
N ALA A 3 1.51 -12.13 -0.96
CA ALA A 3 0.66 -11.88 -2.12
C ALA A 3 -0.64 -11.16 -1.69
N GLY A 4 -1.12 -10.25 -2.55
CA GLY A 4 -2.28 -9.39 -2.32
C GLY A 4 -1.94 -7.97 -1.86
N LEU A 5 -0.69 -7.68 -1.47
CA LEU A 5 -0.27 -6.33 -1.09
C LEU A 5 -0.38 -5.36 -2.26
N ARG A 6 -0.84 -4.13 -1.99
CA ARG A 6 -0.82 -3.04 -2.96
C ARG A 6 0.47 -2.24 -2.80
N VAL A 7 1.18 -2.06 -3.89
CA VAL A 7 2.54 -1.50 -3.91
C VAL A 7 2.69 -0.40 -4.94
N VAL A 8 3.69 0.44 -4.74
CA VAL A 8 4.22 1.42 -5.70
C VAL A 8 5.73 1.23 -5.83
N ARG A 9 6.37 1.88 -6.81
CA ARG A 9 7.84 1.92 -6.89
C ARG A 9 8.47 2.43 -5.59
N GLY A 10 9.59 1.84 -5.21
CA GLY A 10 10.30 2.10 -3.97
C GLY A 10 11.60 2.89 -4.13
N PRO A 11 12.33 3.11 -3.03
CA PRO A 11 13.50 4.00 -2.99
C PRO A 11 14.66 3.53 -3.88
N ASP A 12 14.82 2.21 -4.08
CA ASP A 12 15.92 1.66 -4.87
C ASP A 12 15.52 1.37 -6.33
N TRP A 13 14.35 1.86 -6.76
CA TRP A 13 13.80 1.62 -8.09
C TRP A 13 14.75 2.06 -9.21
N LYS A 14 15.00 1.14 -10.15
CA LYS A 14 15.89 1.37 -11.30
C LYS A 14 15.30 0.89 -12.64
N TRP A 15 14.00 0.66 -12.69
CA TRP A 15 13.33 -0.04 -13.79
C TRP A 15 12.56 0.89 -14.73
N GLY A 16 13.04 2.13 -14.87
CA GLY A 16 12.41 3.14 -15.72
C GLY A 16 10.93 3.32 -15.38
N ASN A 17 10.07 3.14 -16.39
CA ASN A 17 8.61 3.28 -16.30
C ASN A 17 7.90 1.93 -16.52
N ASP A 18 8.45 0.85 -15.97
CA ASP A 18 7.76 -0.45 -15.97
C ASP A 18 6.37 -0.37 -15.32
N ASP A 19 6.23 0.45 -14.27
CA ASP A 19 4.98 0.79 -13.58
C ASP A 19 4.26 2.00 -14.22
N THR A 20 4.56 2.39 -15.45
CA THR A 20 4.03 3.60 -16.13
C THR A 20 4.62 4.92 -15.63
N SER A 21 4.41 5.28 -14.37
CA SER A 21 4.96 6.51 -13.75
C SER A 21 4.96 6.39 -12.23
N GLU A 22 5.65 7.30 -11.54
CA GLU A 22 5.60 7.36 -10.08
C GLU A 22 4.15 7.50 -9.60
N GLY A 23 3.80 6.78 -8.53
CA GLY A 23 2.45 6.75 -7.97
C GLY A 23 1.52 5.69 -8.57
N HIS A 24 1.89 5.02 -9.67
CA HIS A 24 1.08 3.91 -10.19
C HIS A 24 1.15 2.67 -9.30
N LEU A 25 -0.02 2.09 -9.06
CA LEU A 25 -0.17 0.93 -8.20
C LEU A 25 0.00 -0.39 -8.95
N GLY A 26 0.48 -1.37 -8.20
CA GLY A 26 0.43 -2.77 -8.57
C GLY A 26 0.02 -3.66 -7.40
N THR A 27 -0.29 -4.91 -7.72
CA THR A 27 -0.58 -5.97 -6.75
C THR A 27 0.57 -6.97 -6.74
N VAL A 28 1.09 -7.29 -5.55
CA VAL A 28 2.01 -8.43 -5.40
C VAL A 28 1.22 -9.71 -5.65
N ILE A 29 1.58 -10.46 -6.68
CA ILE A 29 0.90 -11.72 -7.04
C ILE A 29 1.66 -12.95 -6.56
N GLU A 30 2.99 -12.87 -6.46
CA GLU A 30 3.85 -13.97 -6.01
C GLU A 30 5.03 -13.43 -5.19
N THR A 31 5.56 -14.26 -4.28
CA THR A 31 6.70 -13.90 -3.43
C THR A 31 7.72 -15.01 -3.39
N HIS A 32 8.99 -14.68 -3.68
CA HIS A 32 10.12 -15.59 -3.61
C HIS A 32 11.00 -15.17 -2.45
N ASN A 33 10.63 -15.57 -1.23
CA ASN A 33 11.29 -15.09 0.00
C ASN A 33 12.78 -15.48 0.07
N ALA A 34 13.15 -16.68 -0.40
CA ALA A 34 14.54 -17.14 -0.43
C ALA A 34 15.41 -16.24 -1.33
N GLU A 35 14.88 -15.81 -2.46
CA GLU A 35 15.54 -14.91 -3.41
C GLU A 35 15.40 -13.43 -3.03
N ARG A 36 14.56 -13.12 -2.03
CA ARG A 36 14.18 -11.77 -1.62
C ARG A 36 13.61 -10.95 -2.78
N ARG A 37 12.72 -11.56 -3.55
CA ARG A 37 12.04 -10.98 -4.72
C ARG A 37 10.52 -11.12 -4.62
N ALA A 38 9.82 -10.26 -5.35
CA ALA A 38 8.36 -10.31 -5.45
C ALA A 38 7.91 -10.03 -6.88
N VAL A 39 6.89 -10.76 -7.34
CA VAL A 39 6.27 -10.52 -8.65
C VAL A 39 5.08 -9.59 -8.45
N VAL A 40 5.07 -8.50 -9.20
CA VAL A 40 4.00 -7.49 -9.17
C VAL A 40 3.28 -7.52 -10.52
N LEU A 41 1.95 -7.56 -10.46
CA LEU A 41 1.07 -7.23 -11.56
C LEU A 41 0.64 -5.77 -11.39
N TRP A 42 1.17 -4.89 -12.23
CA TRP A 42 0.80 -3.48 -12.27
C TRP A 42 -0.62 -3.30 -12.81
N ASP A 43 -1.27 -2.23 -12.39
CA ASP A 43 -2.65 -1.93 -12.80
C ASP A 43 -2.79 -1.67 -14.31
N ASN A 44 -1.69 -1.40 -15.01
CA ASN A 44 -1.63 -1.32 -16.47
C ASN A 44 -1.63 -2.70 -17.18
N GLY A 45 -1.65 -3.80 -16.42
CA GLY A 45 -1.65 -5.18 -16.92
C GLY A 45 -0.28 -5.83 -17.08
N LYS A 46 0.82 -5.08 -16.98
CA LYS A 46 2.19 -5.63 -17.03
C LYS A 46 2.53 -6.34 -15.73
N SER A 47 3.25 -7.45 -15.82
CA SER A 47 3.81 -8.12 -14.64
C SER A 47 5.31 -8.33 -14.75
N LYS A 48 6.01 -8.22 -13.62
CA LYS A 48 7.46 -8.44 -13.54
C LYS A 48 7.89 -8.74 -12.11
N SER A 49 9.07 -9.33 -11.97
CA SER A 49 9.73 -9.61 -10.69
C SER A 49 10.69 -8.48 -10.29
N TYR A 50 10.58 -8.00 -9.05
CA TYR A 50 11.34 -6.87 -8.49
C TYR A 50 12.04 -7.26 -7.18
N ARG A 51 13.06 -6.47 -6.79
CA ARG A 51 13.83 -6.71 -5.56
C ARG A 51 13.00 -6.28 -4.34
N ALA A 52 12.88 -7.19 -3.38
CA ALA A 52 12.24 -6.97 -2.08
C ALA A 52 13.24 -7.30 -0.95
N GLY A 53 14.49 -6.87 -1.14
CA GLY A 53 15.64 -7.12 -0.27
C GLY A 53 16.83 -7.78 -0.97
N GLN A 54 16.68 -8.28 -2.19
CA GLN A 54 17.82 -8.79 -2.97
C GLN A 54 18.90 -7.70 -3.10
N GLU A 55 20.17 -8.04 -2.82
CA GLU A 55 21.29 -7.08 -2.81
C GLU A 55 21.07 -5.87 -1.89
N ASN A 56 20.30 -6.05 -0.80
CA ASN A 56 19.92 -4.97 0.12
C ASN A 56 19.12 -3.83 -0.55
N ALA A 57 18.45 -4.11 -1.67
CA ALA A 57 17.64 -3.15 -2.39
C ALA A 57 16.14 -3.47 -2.29
N TYR A 58 15.32 -2.43 -2.16
CA TYR A 58 13.88 -2.46 -2.05
C TYR A 58 13.26 -1.61 -3.16
N ASP A 59 12.93 -2.28 -4.27
CA ASP A 59 12.30 -1.65 -5.44
C ASP A 59 10.82 -1.34 -5.23
N LEU A 60 10.21 -1.81 -4.13
CA LEU A 60 8.77 -1.71 -3.89
C LEU A 60 8.50 -1.11 -2.52
N LEU A 61 7.52 -0.22 -2.45
CA LEU A 61 6.92 0.27 -1.21
C LEU A 61 5.50 -0.26 -1.06
N VAL A 62 5.17 -0.77 0.12
CA VAL A 62 3.80 -1.19 0.44
C VAL A 62 2.96 0.04 0.74
N LEU A 63 1.92 0.24 -0.07
CA LEU A 63 0.93 1.31 0.10
C LEU A 63 -0.23 0.85 0.97
N ASP A 64 -0.72 -0.37 0.76
CA ASP A 64 -1.84 -0.94 1.50
C ASP A 64 -1.68 -2.46 1.68
N ASN A 65 -2.05 -2.93 2.87
CA ASN A 65 -2.04 -4.32 3.29
C ASN A 65 -3.41 -4.80 3.82
N ALA A 66 -4.47 -4.01 3.67
CA ALA A 66 -5.83 -4.42 4.01
C ALA A 66 -6.28 -5.65 3.21
N GLN A 67 -5.89 -5.75 1.93
CA GLN A 67 -6.29 -6.82 1.00
C GLN A 67 -5.75 -8.19 1.42
N ILE A 68 -4.71 -8.24 2.25
CA ILE A 68 -4.17 -9.49 2.81
C ILE A 68 -4.78 -9.83 4.18
N GLY A 69 -5.82 -9.12 4.60
CA GLY A 69 -6.59 -9.37 5.82
C GLY A 69 -6.05 -8.71 7.09
N VAL A 70 -5.11 -7.76 7.00
CA VAL A 70 -4.67 -7.01 8.18
C VAL A 70 -5.79 -6.07 8.64
N CYS A 71 -6.18 -6.19 9.91
CA CYS A 71 -7.20 -5.35 10.53
C CYS A 71 -6.96 -5.22 12.03
N HIS A 72 -7.06 -3.99 12.54
CA HIS A 72 -6.94 -3.65 13.96
C HIS A 72 -8.33 -3.46 14.57
N LEU A 73 -9.03 -4.56 14.82
CA LEU A 73 -10.46 -4.59 15.17
C LEU A 73 -10.86 -3.73 16.38
N SER A 74 -9.97 -3.60 17.36
CA SER A 74 -10.22 -2.86 18.61
C SER A 74 -9.90 -1.36 18.51
N VAL A 75 -9.53 -0.87 17.33
CA VAL A 75 -9.07 0.50 17.12
C VAL A 75 -9.93 1.16 16.05
N ASN A 76 -10.44 2.35 16.36
CA ASN A 76 -11.23 3.14 15.43
C ASN A 76 -10.39 4.30 14.89
N CYS A 77 -10.69 4.76 13.68
CA CYS A 77 -10.09 5.98 13.16
C CYS A 77 -10.79 7.21 13.76
N ASP A 78 -10.05 8.10 14.41
CA ASP A 78 -10.61 9.29 15.07
C ASP A 78 -11.12 10.36 14.09
N GLU A 79 -10.73 10.29 12.82
CA GLU A 79 -11.11 11.28 11.80
C GLU A 79 -12.34 10.89 10.98
N CYS A 80 -12.48 9.60 10.61
CA CYS A 80 -13.62 9.14 9.82
C CYS A 80 -14.59 8.24 10.58
N GLY A 81 -14.25 7.84 11.81
CA GLY A 81 -15.08 6.96 12.64
C GLY A 81 -15.12 5.50 12.16
N GLU A 82 -14.29 5.10 11.19
CA GLU A 82 -14.22 3.71 10.74
C GLU A 82 -13.89 2.79 11.93
N ARG A 83 -14.74 1.79 12.15
CA ARG A 83 -14.56 0.79 13.20
C ARG A 83 -13.65 -0.33 12.71
N GLY A 84 -12.59 -0.59 13.46
CA GLY A 84 -11.55 -1.54 13.06
C GLY A 84 -10.74 -1.01 11.87
N ILE A 85 -9.58 -0.43 12.16
CA ILE A 85 -8.71 0.11 11.11
C ILE A 85 -8.21 -1.05 10.23
N LYS A 86 -8.58 -1.02 8.95
CA LYS A 86 -8.10 -1.97 7.93
C LYS A 86 -6.74 -1.53 7.43
N GLY A 87 -5.85 -2.50 7.25
CA GLY A 87 -4.48 -2.28 6.82
C GLY A 87 -3.63 -1.58 7.90
N PHE A 88 -2.80 -0.61 7.49
CA PHE A 88 -1.93 0.12 8.41
C PHE A 88 -2.72 0.98 9.42
N ARG A 89 -2.39 0.82 10.69
CA ARG A 89 -2.80 1.74 11.77
C ARG A 89 -1.73 2.81 11.97
N TRP A 90 -2.16 4.07 12.02
CA TRP A 90 -1.31 5.23 12.22
C TRP A 90 -1.66 5.91 13.54
N LYS A 91 -0.88 5.62 14.59
CA LYS A 91 -1.08 6.23 15.91
C LYS A 91 -0.27 7.51 16.02
N CYS A 92 -0.89 8.63 16.38
CA CYS A 92 -0.16 9.86 16.66
C CYS A 92 0.78 9.64 17.85
N SER A 93 2.05 10.02 17.73
CA SER A 93 3.03 9.87 18.82
C SER A 93 3.04 11.06 19.78
N VAL A 94 2.20 12.09 19.52
CA VAL A 94 2.12 13.33 20.29
C VAL A 94 0.81 13.38 21.09
N CYS A 95 -0.31 13.08 20.44
CA CYS A 95 -1.62 13.08 21.07
C CYS A 95 -1.89 11.77 21.82
N SER A 96 -2.56 11.88 22.97
CA SER A 96 -3.05 10.71 23.70
C SER A 96 -4.18 10.04 22.93
N ASN A 97 -4.10 8.71 22.77
CA ASN A 97 -5.12 7.87 22.16
C ASN A 97 -5.72 8.40 20.84
N TYR A 98 -4.86 8.78 19.90
CA TYR A 98 -5.28 9.28 18.59
C TYR A 98 -4.73 8.39 17.45
N ASP A 99 -5.62 7.83 16.65
CA ASP A 99 -5.38 6.78 15.67
C ASP A 99 -6.07 7.10 14.32
N LEU A 100 -5.36 6.90 13.22
CA LEU A 100 -5.85 7.12 11.86
C LEU A 100 -5.75 5.83 11.03
N CYS A 101 -6.73 5.62 10.15
CA CYS A 101 -6.59 4.68 9.04
C CYS A 101 -5.71 5.28 7.92
N SER A 102 -5.19 4.43 7.03
CA SER A 102 -4.36 4.87 5.88
C SER A 102 -5.04 5.93 5.01
N ALA A 103 -6.36 5.84 4.82
CA ALA A 103 -7.09 6.83 4.02
C ALA A 103 -7.06 8.23 4.67
N CYS A 104 -7.26 8.34 5.98
CA CYS A 104 -7.18 9.62 6.69
C CYS A 104 -5.74 10.11 6.80
N TYR A 105 -4.79 9.21 7.10
CA TYR A 105 -3.37 9.55 7.15
C TYR A 105 -2.86 10.11 5.81
N ASN A 106 -3.20 9.49 4.69
CA ASN A 106 -2.79 9.93 3.36
C ASN A 106 -3.59 11.12 2.82
N LYS A 107 -4.75 11.45 3.41
CA LYS A 107 -5.54 12.66 3.10
C LYS A 107 -5.20 13.85 4.00
N ASP A 108 -4.04 13.81 4.66
CA ASP A 108 -3.52 14.91 5.49
C ASP A 108 -4.50 15.30 6.62
N LYS A 109 -5.27 14.33 7.12
CA LYS A 109 -6.08 14.51 8.32
C LYS A 109 -5.18 14.53 9.56
N HIS A 110 -5.64 15.20 10.61
CA HIS A 110 -4.85 15.55 11.81
C HIS A 110 -3.67 16.50 11.54
N ASP A 111 -3.06 17.03 12.61
CA ASP A 111 -1.89 17.91 12.52
C ASP A 111 -0.73 17.24 11.76
N LEU A 112 -0.23 17.92 10.73
CA LEU A 112 0.86 17.42 9.88
C LEU A 112 2.24 17.57 10.53
N SER A 113 2.36 18.40 11.58
CA SER A 113 3.59 18.54 12.37
C SER A 113 3.78 17.41 13.38
N HIS A 114 2.74 16.60 13.63
CA HIS A 114 2.84 15.46 14.53
C HIS A 114 3.48 14.24 13.84
N ALA A 115 4.42 13.60 14.53
CA ALA A 115 4.96 12.31 14.16
C ALA A 115 4.00 11.17 14.51
N PHE A 116 4.16 10.02 13.85
CA PHE A 116 3.26 8.87 14.01
C PHE A 116 4.04 7.59 14.28
N LEU A 117 3.36 6.60 14.85
CA LEU A 117 3.76 5.20 14.90
C LEU A 117 2.92 4.44 13.87
N ARG A 118 3.58 3.75 12.93
CA ARG A 118 2.94 2.86 11.96
C ARG A 118 2.95 1.43 12.49
N PHE A 119 1.78 0.81 12.54
CA PHE A 119 1.62 -0.61 12.87
C PHE A 119 1.25 -1.36 11.59
N GLU A 120 2.05 -2.37 11.24
CA GLU A 120 1.86 -3.17 10.02
C GLU A 120 1.05 -4.43 10.22
N THR A 121 0.91 -4.85 11.48
CA THR A 121 0.25 -6.09 11.86
C THR A 121 -0.51 -5.85 13.14
N ASN A 122 -1.49 -6.71 13.43
CA ASN A 122 -2.30 -6.59 14.65
C ASN A 122 -1.52 -6.87 15.95
N THR A 123 -0.22 -7.20 15.88
CA THR A 123 0.63 -7.31 17.07
C THR A 123 1.12 -5.94 17.50
N GLU A 124 0.58 -5.42 18.60
CA GLU A 124 0.87 -4.07 19.11
C GLU A 124 2.34 -3.85 19.50
N ASN A 125 3.12 -4.92 19.68
CA ASN A 125 4.53 -4.83 20.11
C ASN A 125 5.51 -4.44 19.00
N LYS A 126 5.05 -4.28 17.75
CA LYS A 126 5.91 -3.88 16.63
C LYS A 126 5.33 -2.69 15.89
N SER A 127 5.84 -1.51 16.22
CA SER A 127 5.55 -0.26 15.54
C SER A 127 6.82 0.42 15.04
N VAL A 128 6.72 1.12 13.93
CA VAL A 128 7.81 1.95 13.39
C VAL A 128 7.44 3.42 13.55
N LYS A 129 8.30 4.21 14.20
CA LYS A 129 8.11 5.66 14.27
C LYS A 129 8.41 6.29 12.91
N VAL A 130 7.45 7.05 12.38
CA VAL A 130 7.58 7.83 11.15
C VAL A 130 7.59 9.32 11.48
N ALA A 131 8.33 10.09 10.69
CA ALA A 131 8.43 11.53 10.87
C ALA A 131 7.11 12.25 10.62
N ALA A 132 7.05 13.53 11.00
CA ALA A 132 5.93 14.41 10.68
C ALA A 132 5.72 14.51 9.17
N ARG A 133 4.47 14.56 8.73
CA ARG A 133 4.11 14.66 7.30
C ARG A 133 4.38 16.05 6.71
N LYS A 134 4.46 17.08 7.54
CA LYS A 134 4.69 18.48 7.11
C LYS A 134 5.97 18.58 6.28
N GLY A 135 5.83 19.00 5.03
CA GLY A 135 6.94 19.15 4.09
C GLY A 135 7.48 17.83 3.52
N SER A 136 6.87 16.69 3.83
CA SER A 136 7.20 15.42 3.18
C SER A 136 6.72 15.42 1.73
N PRO A 137 7.48 14.81 0.79
CA PRO A 137 7.03 14.65 -0.58
C PRO A 137 5.76 13.79 -0.63
N LYS A 138 4.86 14.11 -1.56
CA LYS A 138 3.61 13.41 -1.77
C LYS A 138 3.38 13.22 -3.25
N CYS A 139 2.91 12.04 -3.61
CA CYS A 139 2.55 11.67 -4.97
C CYS A 139 1.08 11.20 -4.97
N GLU A 140 0.39 11.43 -6.08
CA GLU A 140 -0.97 10.94 -6.28
C GLU A 140 -0.94 9.45 -6.67
N ALA A 141 -1.78 8.66 -6.03
CA ALA A 141 -1.93 7.25 -6.36
C ALA A 141 -2.72 7.09 -7.67
N GLN A 142 -2.20 6.32 -8.62
CA GLN A 142 -2.78 6.10 -9.95
C GLN A 142 -2.99 4.60 -10.21
N GLY A 143 -3.99 4.24 -11.01
CA GLY A 143 -4.32 2.84 -11.31
C GLY A 143 -5.82 2.57 -11.30
N ILE A 144 -6.21 1.38 -10.81
CA ILE A 144 -7.60 0.93 -10.76
C ILE A 144 -8.30 1.59 -9.55
N PHE A 145 -8.73 2.83 -9.75
CA PHE A 145 -9.53 3.62 -8.80
C PHE A 145 -10.90 3.98 -9.40
N GLN A 146 -11.73 4.69 -8.63
CA GLN A 146 -13.01 5.20 -9.14
C GLN A 146 -12.78 6.01 -10.43
N SER A 147 -13.63 5.77 -11.43
CA SER A 147 -13.54 6.35 -12.78
C SER A 147 -12.41 5.83 -13.68
N ALA A 148 -11.64 4.81 -13.26
CA ALA A 148 -10.70 4.15 -14.14
C ALA A 148 -11.42 3.37 -15.25
N THR A 149 -10.94 3.50 -16.49
CA THR A 149 -11.33 2.63 -17.60
C THR A 149 -10.52 1.34 -17.52
N VAL A 150 -11.19 0.19 -17.52
CA VAL A 150 -10.55 -1.11 -17.31
C VAL A 150 -10.99 -2.12 -18.37
N THR A 151 -10.18 -3.16 -18.55
CA THR A 151 -10.51 -4.38 -19.31
C THR A 151 -10.18 -5.61 -18.47
N ARG A 152 -10.59 -6.80 -18.90
CA ARG A 152 -10.27 -8.04 -18.19
C ARG A 152 -8.77 -8.20 -17.95
N GLY A 153 -8.40 -8.53 -16.72
CA GLY A 153 -7.01 -8.74 -16.32
C GLY A 153 -6.52 -10.19 -16.51
N LEU A 154 -5.24 -10.41 -16.18
CA LEU A 154 -4.56 -11.71 -16.28
C LEU A 154 -5.33 -12.87 -15.62
N HIS A 155 -6.00 -12.61 -14.50
CA HIS A 155 -6.69 -13.64 -13.71
C HIS A 155 -8.20 -13.72 -13.97
N TRP A 156 -8.70 -13.16 -15.08
CA TRP A 156 -10.10 -13.20 -15.43
C TRP A 156 -10.61 -14.64 -15.61
N ARG A 157 -11.71 -14.96 -14.92
CA ARG A 157 -12.37 -16.28 -14.98
C ARG A 157 -13.90 -16.15 -15.08
N TRP A 158 -14.36 -15.00 -15.57
CA TRP A 158 -15.76 -14.59 -15.53
C TRP A 158 -16.40 -14.58 -16.92
N GLU A 159 -16.01 -15.55 -17.74
CA GLU A 159 -16.57 -15.78 -19.08
C GLU A 159 -16.59 -14.48 -19.91
N ASN A 160 -17.75 -14.13 -20.47
CA ASN A 160 -17.96 -12.95 -21.32
C ASN A 160 -18.76 -11.84 -20.60
N GLN A 161 -18.63 -11.70 -19.27
CA GLN A 161 -19.37 -10.67 -18.53
C GLN A 161 -19.03 -9.23 -18.94
N ASP A 162 -17.88 -9.02 -19.56
CA ASP A 162 -17.42 -7.75 -20.15
C ASP A 162 -17.77 -7.60 -21.64
N GLY A 163 -18.46 -8.58 -22.25
CA GLY A 163 -18.99 -8.49 -23.61
C GLY A 163 -17.96 -8.56 -24.74
N MET A 164 -16.71 -8.93 -24.45
CA MET A 164 -15.66 -9.15 -25.45
C MET A 164 -15.52 -10.64 -25.81
N TRP A 165 -15.84 -11.00 -27.06
CA TRP A 165 -15.68 -12.35 -27.61
C TRP A 165 -14.21 -12.74 -27.80
#